data_AF-A0A4Q3J5D0-F1
#
_entry.id   AF-A0A4Q3J5D0-F1
#
_cell.length_a   1.000
_cell.length_b   1.000
_cell.length_c   1.000
_cell.angle_alpha   90.00
_cell.angle_beta   90.00
_cell.angle_gamma   90.00
#
_symmetry.space_group_name_H-M   'P 1'
#
loop_
_entity.id
_entity.type
_entity.pdbx_description
1 polymer ?
#
loop_
_entity_poly.entity_id
_entity_poly.type
_entity_poly.pdbx_seq_one_letter_code
_entity_poly.pdbx_strand_id
1 'polypeptide(L)' 'QHVGKILAAQVDTKVAPLMGGEDFSYMLEKRPGAFIFIGNGDSAGLHNARYNFNDEAIPYGVSYWTRLVERALAGA' A
#
# COMPACT_ATOMS: atom_id res chain seq x y z
N GLN A 1 19.19 1.82 3.33
CA GLN A 1 18.88 2.80 4.39
C GLN A 1 18.17 4.05 3.87
N HIS A 2 18.36 4.48 2.60
CA HIS A 2 17.68 5.65 2.02
C HIS A 2 16.19 5.42 1.67
N VAL A 3 15.84 4.30 1.02
CA VAL A 3 14.45 4.02 0.59
C VAL A 3 13.44 4.01 1.75
N GLY A 4 13.80 3.42 2.89
CA GLY A 4 12.90 3.34 4.06
C GLY A 4 12.62 4.67 4.76
N LYS A 5 13.50 5.68 4.62
CA LYS A 5 13.25 7.05 5.12
C LYS A 5 12.43 7.87 4.13
N ILE A 6 12.59 7.63 2.83
CA ILE A 6 11.83 8.31 1.76
C ILE A 6 10.34 7.95 1.86
N LEU A 7 10.01 6.70 2.16
CA LEU A 7 8.61 6.27 2.27
C LEU A 7 7.85 6.94 3.42
N ALA A 8 8.44 7.08 4.61
CA ALA A 8 7.73 7.59 5.79
C ALA A 8 7.24 9.04 5.64
N ALA A 9 8.00 9.90 4.96
CA ALA A 9 7.63 11.28 4.71
C ALA A 9 6.59 11.45 3.58
N GLN A 10 6.28 10.37 2.85
CA GLN A 10 5.37 10.35 1.70
C GLN A 10 4.09 9.55 2.00
N VAL A 11 3.84 9.20 3.27
CA VAL A 11 2.58 8.56 3.69
C VAL A 11 1.56 9.63 4.04
N ASP A 12 0.41 9.63 3.37
CA ASP A 12 -0.76 10.38 3.79
C ASP A 12 -1.65 9.49 4.68
N THR A 13 -1.75 9.84 5.96
CA THR A 13 -2.59 9.14 6.94
C THR A 13 -4.00 9.72 7.04
N LYS A 14 -4.32 10.73 6.24
CA LYS A 14 -5.61 11.43 6.22
C LYS A 14 -6.40 11.17 4.92
N VAL A 15 -6.05 10.11 4.19
CA VAL A 15 -6.81 9.70 3.01
C VAL A 15 -8.28 9.50 3.38
N ALA A 16 -9.18 10.05 2.57
CA ALA A 16 -10.61 9.89 2.80
C ALA A 16 -11.01 8.42 2.63
N PRO A 17 -11.95 7.90 3.45
CA PRO A 17 -12.51 6.58 3.24
C PRO A 17 -13.12 6.45 1.84
N LEU A 18 -12.92 5.28 1.22
CA LEU A 18 -13.51 4.96 -0.08
C LEU A 18 -14.80 4.17 0.10
N MET A 19 -15.76 4.35 -0.80
CA MET A 19 -17.03 3.60 -0.82
C MET A 19 -16.91 2.23 -1.50
N GLY A 20 -15.72 1.87 -2.02
CA GLY A 20 -15.48 0.56 -2.62
C GLY A 20 -15.50 -0.55 -1.57
N GLY A 21 -16.18 -1.65 -1.88
CA GLY A 21 -16.11 -2.87 -1.08
C GLY A 21 -14.84 -3.67 -1.41
N GLU A 22 -14.16 -4.17 -0.38
CA GLU A 22 -12.94 -4.96 -0.51
C GLU A 22 -13.03 -6.17 0.42
N ASP A 23 -12.79 -7.39 -0.09
CA ASP A 23 -13.01 -8.63 0.67
C ASP A 23 -11.97 -8.85 1.77
N PHE A 24 -10.84 -8.13 1.71
CA PHE A 24 -9.86 -8.04 2.80
C PHE A 24 -10.49 -7.59 4.13
N SER A 25 -11.61 -6.87 4.09
CA SER A 25 -12.38 -6.50 5.28
C SER A 25 -12.75 -7.73 6.14
N TYR A 26 -13.10 -8.86 5.53
CA TYR A 26 -13.40 -10.09 6.26
C TYR A 26 -12.18 -10.68 6.98
N MET A 27 -10.97 -10.45 6.48
CA MET A 27 -9.74 -10.83 7.18
C MET A 27 -9.53 -9.94 8.41
N LEU A 28 -9.81 -8.64 8.28
CA LEU A 28 -9.69 -7.66 9.37
C LEU A 28 -10.70 -7.89 10.50
N GLU A 29 -11.83 -8.55 10.24
CA GLU A 29 -12.75 -9.01 11.29
C GLU A 29 -12.13 -10.07 12.21
N LYS A 30 -11.13 -10.83 11.74
CA LYS A 30 -10.56 -11.97 12.47
C LYS A 30 -9.28 -11.62 13.22
N ARG A 31 -8.48 -10.68 12.71
CA ARG A 31 -7.19 -10.31 13.30
C ARG A 31 -6.93 -8.82 13.13
N PRO A 32 -6.23 -8.18 14.09
CA PRO A 32 -5.70 -6.84 13.86
C PRO A 32 -4.83 -6.84 12.60
N GLY A 33 -5.12 -5.90 11.70
CA GLY A 33 -4.42 -5.75 10.44
C GLY A 33 -4.62 -4.35 9.88
N ALA A 34 -3.94 -4.06 8.79
CA ALA A 34 -4.05 -2.80 8.09
C ALA A 34 -4.14 -3.05 6.58
N PHE A 35 -5.01 -2.29 5.92
CA PHE A 35 -5.04 -2.18 4.47
C PHE A 35 -4.49 -0.81 4.10
N ILE A 36 -3.64 -0.75 3.07
CA ILE A 36 -2.99 0.48 2.63
C ILE A 36 -3.15 0.65 1.12
N PHE A 37 -3.18 1.90 0.68
CA PHE A 37 -3.12 2.24 -0.73
C PHE A 37 -1.69 2.61 -1.13
N ILE A 38 -1.31 2.26 -2.36
CA ILE A 38 -0.10 2.75 -3.01
C ILE A 38 -0.51 3.70 -4.15
N GLY A 39 0.18 4.83 -4.26
CA GLY A 39 -0.07 5.78 -5.34
C GLY A 39 0.33 5.19 -6.69
N ASN A 40 -0.55 5.34 -7.69
CA ASN A 40 -0.31 4.89 -9.07
C ASN A 40 0.09 6.04 -10.02
N GLY A 41 0.30 7.26 -9.50
CA GLY A 41 0.59 8.43 -10.33
C GLY A 41 -0.62 8.91 -11.15
N ASP A 42 -0.34 9.66 -12.22
CA ASP A 42 -1.36 10.23 -13.10
C ASP A 42 -1.93 9.17 -14.07
N SER A 43 -3.10 8.64 -13.72
CA SER A 43 -3.84 7.63 -14.50
C SER A 43 -5.34 7.81 -14.29
N ALA A 44 -6.15 7.26 -15.18
CA ALA A 44 -7.56 7.03 -14.88
C ALA A 44 -7.72 6.15 -13.62
N GLY A 45 -8.88 6.24 -12.96
CA GLY A 45 -9.20 5.42 -11.79
C GLY A 45 -9.43 3.94 -12.12
N LEU A 46 -9.49 3.10 -11.08
CA LEU A 46 -9.81 1.68 -11.19
C LEU A 46 -11.11 1.47 -11.99
N HIS A 47 -11.21 0.36 -12.71
CA HIS A 47 -12.33 -0.01 -13.61
C HIS A 47 -12.49 0.86 -14.87
N ASN A 48 -11.57 1.78 -15.15
CA ASN A 48 -11.56 2.54 -16.40
C ASN A 48 -10.70 1.84 -17.48
N ALA A 49 -11.16 1.79 -18.73
CA ALA A 49 -10.41 1.22 -19.85
C ALA A 49 -9.10 1.97 -20.18
N ARG A 50 -8.96 3.21 -19.71
CA ARG A 50 -7.74 4.02 -19.82
C ARG A 50 -6.85 3.93 -18.57
N TYR A 51 -7.17 3.05 -17.62
CA TYR A 51 -6.29 2.81 -16.47
C TYR A 51 -4.92 2.34 -16.97
N ASN A 52 -3.87 3.03 -16.54
CA ASN A 52 -2.50 2.70 -16.83
C ASN A 52 -1.78 2.39 -15.53
N PHE A 53 -1.32 1.15 -15.38
CA PHE A 53 -0.56 0.77 -14.19
C PHE A 53 0.83 1.41 -14.23
N ASN A 54 1.25 2.03 -13.13
CA ASN A 54 2.57 2.62 -13.04
C ASN A 54 3.60 1.58 -12.56
N ASP A 55 4.34 1.00 -13.49
CA ASP A 55 5.40 0.01 -13.18
C ASP A 55 6.50 0.58 -12.27
N GLU A 56 6.71 1.89 -12.26
CA GLU A 56 7.65 2.54 -11.34
C GLU A 56 7.21 2.43 -9.87
N ALA A 57 5.92 2.14 -9.61
CA ALA A 57 5.39 1.92 -8.25
C ALA A 57 5.81 0.57 -7.65
N ILE A 58 6.09 -0.45 -8.49
CA ILE A 58 6.42 -1.82 -8.07
C ILE A 58 7.56 -1.88 -7.03
N PRO A 59 8.75 -1.28 -7.27
CA PRO A 59 9.85 -1.37 -6.31
C PRO A 59 9.51 -0.77 -4.93
N TYR A 60 8.61 0.21 -4.86
CA TYR A 60 8.17 0.79 -3.60
C TYR A 60 7.26 -0.17 -2.82
N GLY A 61 6.29 -0.81 -3.50
CA GLY A 61 5.42 -1.82 -2.90
C GLY A 61 6.21 -3.03 -2.38
N VAL A 62 7.15 -3.54 -3.19
CA VAL A 62 8.04 -4.64 -2.79
C VAL A 62 8.88 -4.22 -1.58
N SER A 63 9.55 -3.07 -1.65
CA SER A 63 10.38 -2.60 -0.54
C SER A 63 9.57 -2.39 0.74
N TYR A 64 8.32 -1.93 0.66
CA TYR A 64 7.47 -1.74 1.84
C TYR A 64 7.23 -3.09 2.55
N TRP A 65 6.72 -4.09 1.81
CA TRP A 65 6.39 -5.39 2.39
C TRP A 65 7.62 -6.16 2.87
N THR A 66 8.72 -6.17 2.12
CA THR A 66 9.96 -6.80 2.56
C THR A 66 10.45 -6.19 3.87
N ARG A 67 10.48 -4.85 3.97
CA ARG A 67 10.91 -4.16 5.20
C ARG A 67 9.96 -4.36 6.36
N LEU A 68 8.65 -4.42 6.10
CA LEU A 68 7.64 -4.69 7.12
C LEU A 68 7.87 -6.08 7.73
N VAL A 69 7.99 -7.11 6.88
CA VAL A 69 8.22 -8.48 7.32
C VAL A 69 9.56 -8.63 8.03
N GLU A 70 10.65 -8.09 7.47
CA GLU A 70 11.97 -8.06 8.11
C GLU A 70 11.87 -7.49 9.53
N ARG A 71 11.22 -6.33 9.71
CA ARG A 71 11.10 -5.68 11.02
C ARG A 71 10.18 -6.42 11.99
N ALA A 72 9.05 -6.92 11.51
CA ALA A 72 8.08 -7.61 12.34
C ALA A 72 8.61 -8.96 12.85
N LEU A 73 9.51 -9.59 12.10
CA LEU A 73 10.04 -10.92 12.40
C LEU A 73 11.52 -10.93 12.81
N ALA A 74 12.23 -9.79 12.86
CA ALA A 74 13.68 -9.70 13.17
C ALA A 74 14.12 -10.16 14.57
N GLY A 75 13.24 -10.75 15.37
CA GLY A 75 13.56 -11.37 16.66
C GLY A 75 12.79 -12.67 16.93
N ALA A 76 12.24 -13.29 15.88
CA ALA A 76 11.70 -14.65 15.92
C ALA A 76 12.80 -15.69 15.68
#